data_AF-A0A379AGH2-F1
#
_entry.id   AF-A0A379AGH2-F1
#
_cell.length_a   1.000
_cell.length_b   1.000
_cell.length_c   1.000
_cell.angle_alpha   90.00
_cell.angle_beta   90.00
_cell.angle_gamma   90.00
#
_symmetry.space_group_name_H-M   'P 1'
#
loop_
_entity.id
_entity.type
_entity.pdbx_description
1 polymer ?
#
loop_
_entity_poly.entity_id
_entity_poly.type
_entity_poly.pdbx_seq_one_letter_code
_entity_poly.pdbx_strand_id
1 'polypeptide(L)'
;MLPNMSVADNLYIGREPRRFGMIDRRRMVREADALMRNYGFSLDVTRPLGHYSVAMQQIIAICRAVDLSAQVLILDEPTASLDASEVEMLFTLMAQLKAKGMSLIFVTHFLDQVYRITDRITVLRNGQFIATRDTATLPQIELIKLMLGRELLETALQRQGSTLRSNQPVVSFEDYGRKGTIEPFNLEVRPGEVVGLAGLLGSGRTETAEVLFGIRRADRGTAKIKGKVQRITNPAKASQLGMGFCPEDRKTDGIIGAASVRENIILALQAQRGWLRPIKKREQQAIADRFIKSLGIRTPHAEQPVELLSGGNQQKVLLSRWLVTKPQFLILDEPTRGIDVGAPRRDYPFN
;
A
#
# COMPACT_ATOMS: atom_id res chain seq x y z
N MET A 1 12.55 17.74 1.16
CA MET A 1 14.03 17.57 1.10
C MET A 1 14.47 17.58 -0.36
N LEU A 2 15.72 17.95 -0.65
CA LEU A 2 16.27 18.03 -2.00
C LEU A 2 17.18 16.83 -2.25
N PRO A 3 16.78 15.85 -3.07
CA PRO A 3 17.49 14.57 -3.21
C PRO A 3 18.89 14.72 -3.82
N ASN A 4 19.10 15.75 -4.65
CA ASN A 4 20.36 16.02 -5.33
C ASN A 4 21.37 16.82 -4.47
N MET A 5 20.95 17.30 -3.31
CA MET A 5 21.82 18.03 -2.38
C MET A 5 22.35 17.10 -1.30
N SER A 6 23.49 17.47 -0.69
CA SER A 6 24.09 16.64 0.35
C SER A 6 23.18 16.54 1.57
N VAL A 7 23.41 15.54 2.42
CA VAL A 7 22.72 15.43 3.71
C VAL A 7 22.99 16.66 4.57
N ALA A 8 24.24 17.14 4.62
CA ALA A 8 24.61 18.35 5.36
C ALA A 8 23.83 19.58 4.87
N ASP A 9 23.71 19.75 3.54
CA ASP A 9 22.90 20.84 2.98
C ASP A 9 21.42 20.69 3.36
N ASN A 10 20.87 19.47 3.30
CA ASN A 10 19.47 19.22 3.63
C ASN A 10 19.14 19.49 5.11
N LEU A 11 20.07 19.18 6.02
CA LEU A 11 19.94 19.46 7.45
C LEU A 11 19.95 20.98 7.73
N TYR A 12 20.87 21.71 7.09
CA TYR A 12 21.13 23.13 7.38
C TYR A 12 20.51 24.13 6.38
N ILE A 13 19.70 23.68 5.42
CA ILE A 13 19.08 24.58 4.43
C ILE A 13 18.30 25.71 5.12
N GLY A 14 18.65 26.96 4.78
CA GLY A 14 18.10 28.18 5.38
C GLY A 14 18.71 28.57 6.74
N ARG A 15 19.67 27.80 7.26
CA ARG A 15 20.41 28.04 8.51
C ARG A 15 21.91 27.72 8.35
N GLU A 16 22.44 27.94 7.15
CA GLU A 16 23.81 27.58 6.85
C GLU A 16 24.76 28.39 7.75
N PRO A 17 25.70 27.75 8.48
CA PRO A 17 26.63 28.47 9.33
C PRO A 17 27.49 29.40 8.46
N ARG A 18 27.64 30.65 8.89
CA ARG A 18 28.38 31.67 8.13
C ARG A 18 29.67 32.09 8.83
N ARG A 19 30.69 32.38 8.03
CA ARG A 19 31.94 32.99 8.47
C ARG A 19 32.33 34.07 7.46
N PHE A 20 32.54 35.31 7.93
CA PHE A 20 32.80 36.47 7.08
C PHE A 20 31.79 36.66 5.92
N GLY A 21 30.50 36.42 6.17
CA GLY A 21 29.43 36.58 5.18
C GLY A 21 29.29 35.43 4.18
N MET A 22 30.22 34.46 4.15
CA MET A 22 30.13 33.26 3.29
C MET A 22 29.71 32.03 4.11
N ILE A 23 29.17 31.02 3.42
CA ILE A 23 28.80 29.73 4.03
C ILE A 23 30.07 28.97 4.44
N ASP A 24 30.19 28.63 5.72
CA ASP A 24 31.26 27.80 6.26
C ASP A 24 30.91 26.31 6.09
N ARG A 25 31.21 25.77 4.91
CA ARG A 25 30.96 24.36 4.57
C ARG A 25 31.66 23.39 5.52
N ARG A 26 32.88 23.71 5.97
CA ARG A 26 33.66 22.83 6.87
C ARG A 26 33.00 22.73 8.24
N ARG A 27 32.46 23.84 8.73
CA ARG A 27 31.66 23.85 9.96
C ARG A 27 30.36 23.07 9.78
N MET A 28 29.61 23.33 8.70
CA MET A 28 28.34 22.65 8.41
C MET A 28 28.47 21.13 8.35
N VAL A 29 29.48 20.61 7.65
CA VAL A 29 29.73 19.15 7.57
C VAL A 29 30.06 18.55 8.94
N ARG A 30 30.86 19.24 9.76
CA ARG A 30 31.20 18.78 11.12
C ARG A 30 29.99 18.76 12.04
N GLU A 31 29.17 19.81 12.01
CA GLU A 31 27.95 19.88 12.83
C GLU A 31 26.92 18.84 12.36
N ALA A 32 26.77 18.62 11.04
CA ALA A 32 25.92 17.58 10.49
C ALA A 32 26.35 16.16 10.90
N ASP A 33 27.64 15.84 10.82
CA ASP A 33 28.17 14.53 11.25
C ASP A 33 27.96 14.31 12.75
N ALA A 34 28.22 15.33 13.58
CA ALA A 34 27.98 15.28 15.01
C ALA A 34 26.49 15.08 15.34
N LEU A 35 25.58 15.76 14.63
CA LEU A 35 24.14 15.62 14.80
C LEU A 35 23.68 14.18 14.53
N MET A 36 24.07 13.60 13.39
CA MET A 36 23.68 12.24 13.03
C MET A 36 24.24 11.21 14.02
N ARG A 37 25.51 11.37 14.44
CA ARG A 37 26.12 10.51 15.46
C ARG A 37 25.42 10.59 16.82
N ASN A 38 24.98 11.78 17.22
CA ASN A 38 24.24 11.97 18.48
C ASN A 38 22.91 11.21 18.51
N TYR A 39 22.34 10.89 17.35
CA TYR A 39 21.15 10.05 17.21
C TYR A 39 21.46 8.58 16.87
N GLY A 40 22.75 8.21 16.87
CA GLY A 40 23.20 6.82 16.64
C GLY A 40 23.38 6.44 15.17
N PHE A 41 23.36 7.40 14.25
CA PHE A 41 23.49 7.14 12.82
C PHE A 41 24.88 7.54 12.31
N SER A 42 25.56 6.63 11.62
CA SER A 42 26.83 6.89 10.95
C SER A 42 26.63 6.82 9.45
N LEU A 43 26.82 7.96 8.77
CA LEU A 43 26.73 8.07 7.32
C LEU A 43 27.61 9.19 6.80
N ASP A 44 27.88 9.19 5.50
CA ASP A 44 28.62 10.25 4.83
C ASP A 44 27.69 11.43 4.53
N VAL A 45 27.72 12.45 5.39
CA VAL A 45 26.84 13.62 5.27
C VAL A 45 27.14 14.49 4.03
N THR A 46 28.23 14.23 3.30
CA THR A 46 28.59 14.97 2.08
C THR A 46 27.95 14.38 0.82
N ARG A 47 27.44 13.14 0.89
CA ARG A 47 26.77 12.50 -0.24
C ARG A 47 25.37 13.06 -0.46
N PRO A 48 24.88 13.06 -1.72
CA PRO A 48 23.50 13.40 -2.03
C PRO A 48 22.51 12.57 -1.23
N LEU A 49 21.44 13.21 -0.73
CA LEU A 49 20.41 12.55 0.07
C LEU A 49 19.76 11.36 -0.68
N GLY A 50 19.59 11.47 -1.99
CA GLY A 50 19.03 10.41 -2.84
C GLY A 50 19.89 9.14 -2.93
N HIS A 51 21.13 9.17 -2.43
CA HIS A 51 21.98 7.99 -2.34
C HIS A 51 21.59 7.06 -1.18
N TYR A 52 20.79 7.54 -0.22
CA TYR A 52 20.39 6.79 0.97
C TYR A 52 18.98 6.21 0.84
N SER A 53 18.68 5.15 1.60
CA SER A 53 17.35 4.54 1.63
C SER A 53 16.28 5.53 2.09
N VAL A 54 15.03 5.29 1.70
CA VAL A 54 13.91 6.17 2.05
C VAL A 54 13.79 6.34 3.58
N ALA A 55 14.03 5.28 4.36
CA ALA A 55 14.07 5.36 5.82
C ALA A 55 15.11 6.34 6.32
N MET A 56 16.34 6.26 5.81
CA MET A 56 17.41 7.17 6.21
C MET A 56 17.09 8.61 5.83
N GLN A 57 16.46 8.84 4.67
CA GLN A 57 16.00 10.16 4.27
C GLN A 57 14.94 10.72 5.25
N GLN A 58 14.04 9.88 5.75
CA GLN A 58 13.07 10.28 6.78
C GLN A 58 13.74 10.57 8.12
N ILE A 59 14.68 9.72 8.56
CA ILE A 59 15.46 9.93 9.78
C ILE A 59 16.18 11.28 9.72
N ILE A 60 16.82 11.60 8.59
CA ILE A 60 17.45 12.89 8.35
C ILE A 60 16.42 14.03 8.43
N ALA A 61 15.21 13.84 7.91
CA ALA A 61 14.14 14.83 8.01
C ALA A 61 13.67 15.06 9.45
N ILE A 62 13.58 14.00 10.25
CA ILE A 62 13.26 14.08 11.68
C ILE A 62 14.39 14.79 12.43
N CYS A 63 15.65 14.38 12.22
CA CYS A 63 16.81 15.01 12.86
C CYS A 63 16.86 16.52 12.55
N ARG A 64 16.60 16.90 11.30
CA ARG A 64 16.46 18.30 10.89
C ARG A 64 15.38 19.04 11.66
N ALA A 65 14.20 18.42 11.81
CA ALA A 65 13.04 19.02 12.47
C ALA A 65 13.29 19.20 13.97
N VAL A 66 13.93 18.23 14.62
CA VAL A 66 14.28 18.30 16.04
C VAL A 66 15.34 19.36 16.32
N ASP A 67 16.34 19.48 15.45
CA ASP A 67 17.38 20.51 15.54
C ASP A 67 16.82 21.94 15.46
N LEU A 68 15.59 22.14 14.95
CA LEU A 68 14.89 23.44 14.97
C LEU A 68 14.24 23.78 16.33
N SER A 69 14.63 23.09 17.41
CA SER A 69 14.05 23.26 18.76
C SER A 69 12.54 22.97 18.81
N ALA A 70 12.11 21.89 18.15
CA ALA A 70 10.73 21.44 18.24
C ALA A 70 10.43 20.88 19.64
N GLN A 71 9.38 21.40 20.30
CA GLN A 71 8.84 20.82 21.53
C GLN A 71 7.85 19.69 21.25
N VAL A 72 7.26 19.70 20.05
CA VAL A 72 6.29 18.71 19.57
C VAL A 72 6.68 18.28 18.15
N LEU A 73 6.77 16.99 17.92
CA LEU A 73 6.98 16.40 16.60
C LEU A 73 5.73 15.62 16.17
N ILE A 74 5.21 15.93 15.00
CA ILE A 74 4.08 15.23 14.37
C ILE A 74 4.61 14.42 13.20
N LEU A 75 4.32 13.11 13.20
CA LEU A 75 4.73 12.16 12.19
C LEU A 75 3.48 11.58 11.53
N ASP A 76 3.32 11.84 10.23
CA ASP A 76 2.18 11.37 9.45
C ASP A 76 2.58 10.14 8.62
N GLU A 77 2.05 8.97 8.99
CA GLU A 77 2.32 7.65 8.39
C GLU A 77 3.80 7.40 8.00
N PRO A 78 4.77 7.62 8.91
CA PRO A 78 6.18 7.60 8.54
C PRO A 78 6.68 6.19 8.12
N THR A 79 5.98 5.13 8.51
CA THR A 79 6.39 3.73 8.30
C THR A 79 5.78 3.06 7.06
N ALA A 80 4.90 3.75 6.30
CA ALA A 80 4.09 3.14 5.24
C ALA A 80 4.88 2.55 4.05
N SER A 81 6.18 2.81 3.96
CA SER A 81 7.06 2.32 2.90
C SER A 81 8.37 1.72 3.44
N LEU A 82 8.43 1.44 4.74
CA LEU A 82 9.65 0.98 5.40
C LEU A 82 9.59 -0.52 5.69
N ASP A 83 10.74 -1.19 5.59
CA ASP A 83 10.87 -2.57 6.02
C ASP A 83 10.96 -2.71 7.55
N ALA A 84 10.96 -3.93 8.07
CA ALA A 84 11.01 -4.17 9.52
C ALA A 84 12.24 -3.55 10.18
N SER A 85 13.43 -3.68 9.56
CA SER A 85 14.69 -3.12 10.09
C SER A 85 14.71 -1.59 10.03
N GLU A 86 14.09 -1.01 9.01
CA GLU A 86 13.94 0.43 8.84
C GLU A 86 12.95 1.02 9.86
N VAL A 87 11.86 0.32 10.14
CA VAL A 87 10.92 0.66 11.21
C VAL A 87 11.62 0.64 12.58
N GLU A 88 12.49 -0.33 12.85
CA GLU A 88 13.29 -0.37 14.09
C GLU A 88 14.17 0.87 14.27
N MET A 89 14.83 1.32 13.20
CA MET A 89 15.66 2.52 13.24
C MET A 89 14.84 3.75 13.61
N LEU A 90 13.66 3.91 13.00
CA LEU A 90 12.75 5.01 13.31
C LEU A 90 12.27 4.96 14.77
N PHE A 91 11.87 3.79 15.25
CA PHE A 91 11.41 3.63 16.64
C PHE A 91 12.50 3.90 17.66
N THR A 92 13.74 3.50 17.36
CA THR A 92 14.89 3.81 18.20
C THR A 92 15.10 5.32 18.32
N LEU A 93 15.03 6.05 17.19
CA LEU A 93 15.10 7.51 17.20
C LEU A 93 13.94 8.13 18.01
N MET A 94 12.71 7.68 17.78
CA MET A 94 11.54 8.18 18.52
C MET A 94 11.68 7.97 20.03
N ALA A 95 12.17 6.82 20.48
CA ALA A 95 12.41 6.55 21.89
C ALA A 95 13.45 7.52 22.51
N GLN A 96 14.54 7.80 21.79
CA GLN A 96 15.55 8.78 22.22
C GLN A 96 14.97 10.20 22.31
N LEU A 97 14.14 10.58 21.33
CA LEU A 97 13.48 11.88 21.30
C LEU A 97 12.49 12.06 22.45
N LYS A 98 11.70 11.03 22.76
CA LYS A 98 10.83 10.98 23.92
C LYS A 98 11.62 11.09 25.22
N ALA A 99 12.75 10.38 25.35
CA ALA A 99 13.62 10.44 26.53
C ALA A 99 14.23 11.84 26.76
N LYS A 100 14.41 12.63 25.70
CA LYS A 100 14.82 14.04 25.76
C LYS A 100 13.66 15.00 26.12
N GLY A 101 12.46 14.48 26.42
CA GLY A 101 11.30 15.26 26.84
C GLY A 101 10.46 15.84 25.71
N MET A 102 10.67 15.40 24.46
CA MET A 102 9.86 15.88 23.33
C MET A 102 8.51 15.14 23.26
N SER A 103 7.43 15.88 23.01
CA SER A 103 6.11 15.29 22.74
C SER A 103 6.03 14.78 21.30
N LEU A 104 5.53 13.56 21.12
CA LEU A 104 5.41 12.91 19.82
C LEU A 104 3.93 12.64 19.50
N ILE A 105 3.49 13.04 18.31
CA ILE A 105 2.21 12.61 17.73
C ILE A 105 2.52 11.73 16.55
N PHE A 106 2.11 10.46 16.61
CA PHE A 106 2.32 9.48 15.56
C PHE A 106 0.98 9.09 14.95
N VAL A 107 0.79 9.41 13.67
CA VAL A 107 -0.42 9.06 12.92
C VAL A 107 -0.14 7.78 12.13
N THR A 108 -0.90 6.73 12.41
CA THR A 108 -0.77 5.43 11.74
C THR A 108 -2.06 4.64 11.82
N HIS A 109 -2.23 3.71 10.87
CA HIS A 109 -3.26 2.68 10.92
C HIS A 109 -2.70 1.29 11.27
N PHE A 110 -1.37 1.17 11.47
CA PHE A 110 -0.70 -0.08 11.81
C PHE A 110 -0.75 -0.35 13.32
N LEU A 111 -1.61 -1.27 13.76
CA LEU A 111 -1.86 -1.52 15.18
C LEU A 111 -0.62 -1.95 15.95
N ASP A 112 0.21 -2.84 15.39
CA ASP A 112 1.42 -3.33 16.06
C ASP A 112 2.41 -2.21 16.37
N GLN A 113 2.43 -1.16 15.54
CA GLN A 113 3.26 0.02 15.75
C GLN A 113 2.71 0.87 16.89
N VAL A 114 1.39 1.09 16.92
CA VAL A 114 0.71 1.87 17.95
C VAL A 114 1.05 1.31 19.32
N TYR A 115 0.81 0.02 19.55
CA TYR A 115 1.01 -0.61 20.87
C TYR A 115 2.45 -0.57 21.37
N ARG A 116 3.41 -0.42 20.47
CA ARG A 116 4.83 -0.44 20.80
C ARG A 116 5.37 0.92 21.24
N ILE A 117 4.87 2.00 20.65
CA ILE A 117 5.52 3.32 20.75
C ILE A 117 4.65 4.39 21.42
N THR A 118 3.34 4.15 21.58
CA THR A 118 2.43 5.16 22.12
C THR A 118 2.11 4.91 23.58
N ASP A 119 2.03 5.97 24.37
CA ASP A 119 1.44 5.91 25.72
C ASP A 119 -0.09 6.05 25.68
N ARG A 120 -0.60 6.80 24.68
CA ARG A 120 -2.00 7.15 24.53
C ARG A 120 -2.42 7.14 23.07
N ILE A 121 -3.62 6.63 22.81
CA ILE A 121 -4.20 6.44 21.49
C ILE A 121 -5.44 7.32 21.35
N THR A 122 -5.52 8.09 20.28
CA THR A 122 -6.71 8.87 19.92
C THR A 122 -7.25 8.35 18.60
N VAL A 123 -8.53 7.99 18.57
CA VAL A 123 -9.22 7.49 17.38
C VAL A 123 -10.10 8.58 16.81
N LEU A 124 -9.84 8.94 15.55
CA LEU A 124 -10.70 9.78 14.73
C LEU A 124 -11.38 8.90 13.68
N ARG A 125 -12.68 9.12 13.43
CA ARG A 125 -13.43 8.40 12.40
C ARG A 125 -14.39 9.36 11.72
N ASN A 126 -14.38 9.39 10.39
CA ASN A 126 -15.22 10.30 9.58
C ASN A 126 -15.07 11.78 9.99
N GLY A 127 -13.86 12.20 10.35
CA GLY A 127 -13.58 13.56 10.81
C GLY A 127 -14.09 13.88 12.23
N GLN A 128 -14.62 12.90 12.95
CA GLN A 128 -15.12 13.05 14.32
C GLN A 128 -14.20 12.36 15.33
N PHE A 129 -14.08 12.99 16.50
CA PHE A 129 -13.43 12.39 17.66
C PHE A 129 -14.29 11.24 18.21
N ILE A 130 -13.70 10.05 18.33
CA ILE A 130 -14.39 8.88 18.87
C ILE A 130 -14.01 8.64 20.32
N ALA A 131 -12.70 8.54 20.59
CA ALA A 131 -12.18 8.25 21.92
C ALA A 131 -10.68 8.55 22.02
N THR A 132 -10.24 8.84 23.24
CA THR A 132 -8.84 8.73 23.66
C THR A 132 -8.74 7.68 24.76
N ARG A 133 -7.74 6.79 24.68
CA ARG A 133 -7.50 5.70 25.63
C ARG A 133 -6.02 5.53 25.86
N ASP A 134 -5.64 5.03 27.04
CA ASP A 134 -4.25 4.66 27.29
C ASP A 134 -3.92 3.36 26.56
N THR A 135 -2.74 3.31 25.93
CA THR A 135 -2.31 2.14 25.13
C THR A 135 -2.31 0.86 25.98
N ALA A 136 -1.84 0.96 27.23
CA ALA A 136 -1.66 -0.17 28.13
C ALA A 136 -2.97 -0.87 28.54
N THR A 137 -4.11 -0.17 28.49
CA THR A 137 -5.41 -0.66 28.96
C THR A 137 -6.38 -0.98 27.84
N LEU A 138 -6.01 -0.73 26.57
CA LEU A 138 -6.89 -0.92 25.42
C LEU A 138 -6.57 -2.21 24.66
N PRO A 139 -7.42 -3.25 24.70
CA PRO A 139 -7.22 -4.44 23.88
C PRO A 139 -7.29 -4.11 22.37
N GLN A 140 -6.47 -4.80 21.56
CA GLN A 140 -6.39 -4.58 20.10
C GLN A 140 -7.76 -4.69 19.41
N ILE A 141 -8.58 -5.67 19.82
CA ILE A 141 -9.92 -5.86 19.26
C ILE A 141 -10.85 -4.67 19.57
N GLU A 142 -10.68 -4.01 20.70
CA GLU A 142 -11.47 -2.84 21.07
C GLU A 142 -11.03 -1.60 20.30
N LEU A 143 -9.72 -1.42 20.09
CA LEU A 143 -9.21 -0.39 19.20
C LEU A 143 -9.78 -0.53 17.78
N ILE A 144 -9.78 -1.75 17.24
CA ILE A 144 -10.39 -2.06 15.93
C ILE A 144 -11.88 -1.67 15.92
N LYS A 145 -12.64 -1.96 17.00
CA LYS A 145 -14.04 -1.55 17.12
C LYS A 145 -14.21 -0.03 17.10
N LEU A 146 -13.32 0.72 17.73
CA LEU A 146 -13.35 2.18 17.73
C LEU A 146 -13.05 2.74 16.32
N MET A 147 -12.08 2.14 15.61
CA MET A 147 -11.69 2.56 14.26
C MET A 147 -12.76 2.22 13.21
N LEU A 148 -13.29 1.00 13.22
CA LEU A 148 -14.25 0.50 12.24
C LEU A 148 -15.71 0.81 12.59
N GLY A 149 -16.07 0.76 13.86
CA GLY A 149 -17.46 0.66 14.31
C GLY A 149 -17.90 -0.77 14.57
N ARG A 150 -18.82 -0.96 15.54
CA ARG A 150 -19.26 -2.28 16.05
C ARG A 150 -19.91 -3.15 14.96
N GLU A 151 -20.75 -2.57 14.11
CA GLU A 151 -21.49 -3.28 13.05
C GLU A 151 -20.56 -3.94 12.01
N LEU A 152 -19.44 -3.27 11.67
CA LEU A 152 -18.48 -3.74 10.67
C LEU A 152 -17.65 -4.93 11.17
N LEU A 153 -17.31 -4.94 12.46
CA LEU A 153 -16.56 -6.03 13.06
C LEU A 153 -17.43 -7.29 13.24
N GLU A 154 -18.68 -7.14 13.69
CA GLU A 154 -19.60 -8.28 13.85
C GLU A 154 -19.86 -8.98 12.51
N THR A 155 -20.03 -8.20 11.43
CA THR A 155 -20.19 -8.75 10.07
C THR A 155 -18.91 -9.46 9.58
N ALA A 156 -17.72 -8.95 9.92
CA ALA A 156 -16.46 -9.58 9.54
C ALA A 156 -16.22 -10.90 10.30
N LEU A 157 -16.54 -10.94 11.60
CA LEU A 157 -16.39 -12.13 12.45
C LEU A 157 -17.46 -13.19 12.17
N GLN A 158 -18.69 -12.82 11.83
CA GLN A 158 -19.74 -13.79 11.46
C GLN A 158 -19.47 -14.50 10.12
N ARG A 159 -18.68 -13.90 9.22
CA ARG A 159 -18.31 -14.49 7.92
C ARG A 159 -17.17 -15.52 8.00
N GLN A 160 -16.55 -15.69 9.16
CA GLN A 160 -15.41 -16.60 9.35
C GLN A 160 -15.76 -18.11 9.27
N GLY A 161 -17.04 -18.48 9.03
CA GLY A 161 -17.51 -19.86 9.19
C GLY A 161 -18.10 -20.61 7.98
N SER A 162 -18.54 -19.99 6.87
CA SER A 162 -19.22 -20.77 5.81
C SER A 162 -19.37 -20.11 4.42
N THR A 163 -18.30 -19.62 3.80
CA THR A 163 -18.38 -19.10 2.41
C THR A 163 -18.02 -20.10 1.32
N LEU A 164 -17.57 -21.31 1.67
CA LEU A 164 -17.22 -22.35 0.70
C LEU A 164 -18.47 -22.83 -0.03
N ARG A 165 -18.54 -22.58 -1.35
CA ARG A 165 -19.66 -23.02 -2.19
C ARG A 165 -19.46 -24.42 -2.77
N SER A 166 -18.22 -24.92 -2.78
CA SER A 166 -17.85 -26.24 -3.30
C SER A 166 -16.47 -26.65 -2.78
N ASN A 167 -16.23 -27.97 -2.71
CA ASN A 167 -14.92 -28.54 -2.37
C ASN A 167 -13.95 -28.62 -3.56
N GLN A 168 -14.44 -28.47 -4.79
CA GLN A 168 -13.59 -28.49 -5.99
C GLN A 168 -12.87 -27.14 -6.17
N PRO A 169 -11.52 -27.11 -6.27
CA PRO A 169 -10.79 -25.87 -6.51
C PRO A 169 -11.13 -25.23 -7.86
N VAL A 170 -11.27 -23.90 -7.89
CA VAL A 170 -11.37 -23.11 -9.13
C VAL A 170 -10.01 -23.06 -9.82
N VAL A 171 -8.96 -22.90 -9.01
CA VAL A 171 -7.57 -22.89 -9.43
C VAL A 171 -6.75 -23.81 -8.52
N SER A 172 -5.83 -24.56 -9.11
CA SER A 172 -4.78 -25.26 -8.37
C SER A 172 -3.43 -25.05 -9.04
N PHE A 173 -2.39 -24.92 -8.22
CA PHE A 173 -1.01 -24.75 -8.61
C PHE A 173 -0.21 -25.82 -7.88
N GLU A 174 0.49 -26.66 -8.63
CA GLU A 174 1.27 -27.80 -8.12
C GLU A 174 2.73 -27.59 -8.50
N ASP A 175 3.63 -27.56 -7.51
CA ASP A 175 5.07 -27.24 -7.64
C ASP A 175 5.35 -26.02 -8.52
N TYR A 176 4.46 -25.03 -8.45
CA TYR A 176 4.48 -23.88 -9.35
C TYR A 176 5.50 -22.86 -8.86
N GLY A 177 6.36 -22.37 -9.77
CA GLY A 177 7.43 -21.48 -9.36
C GLY A 177 8.23 -20.90 -10.52
N ARG A 178 9.20 -20.06 -10.15
CA ARG A 178 10.13 -19.42 -11.09
C ARG A 178 11.52 -19.34 -10.46
N LYS A 179 12.49 -20.02 -11.06
CA LYS A 179 13.88 -20.04 -10.57
C LYS A 179 14.43 -18.62 -10.43
N GLY A 180 15.05 -18.36 -9.27
CA GLY A 180 15.63 -17.05 -8.96
C GLY A 180 14.59 -15.96 -8.66
N THR A 181 13.32 -16.33 -8.47
CA THR A 181 12.26 -15.39 -8.07
C THR A 181 11.45 -15.94 -6.91
N ILE A 182 10.85 -17.13 -7.06
CA ILE A 182 10.09 -17.80 -6.00
C ILE A 182 10.35 -19.30 -6.04
N GLU A 183 10.51 -19.91 -4.87
CA GLU A 183 10.58 -21.37 -4.74
C GLU A 183 9.24 -22.02 -5.13
N PRO A 184 9.25 -23.28 -5.63
CA PRO A 184 8.02 -24.00 -5.98
C PRO A 184 7.06 -24.08 -4.79
N PHE A 185 5.77 -23.83 -5.05
CA PHE A 185 4.73 -23.91 -4.04
C PHE A 185 3.48 -24.62 -4.55
N ASN A 186 2.66 -25.07 -3.59
CA ASN A 186 1.36 -25.67 -3.84
C ASN A 186 0.26 -24.75 -3.31
N LEU A 187 -0.76 -24.48 -4.13
CA LEU A 187 -1.89 -23.61 -3.76
C LEU A 187 -3.17 -24.12 -4.43
N GLU A 188 -4.23 -24.27 -3.64
CA GLU A 188 -5.59 -24.51 -4.13
C GLU A 188 -6.51 -23.43 -3.62
N VAL A 189 -7.41 -22.92 -4.47
CA VAL A 189 -8.42 -21.93 -4.06
C VAL A 189 -9.79 -22.38 -4.53
N ARG A 190 -10.72 -22.51 -3.59
CA ARG A 190 -12.09 -22.98 -3.81
C ARG A 190 -13.07 -21.83 -4.04
N PRO A 191 -14.25 -22.09 -4.64
CA PRO A 191 -15.26 -21.06 -4.82
C PRO A 191 -15.72 -20.44 -3.49
N GLY A 192 -15.57 -19.12 -3.36
CA GLY A 192 -15.93 -18.37 -2.15
C GLY A 192 -14.88 -18.40 -1.04
N GLU A 193 -13.73 -19.04 -1.29
CA GLU A 193 -12.57 -19.00 -0.40
C GLU A 193 -11.79 -17.70 -0.60
N VAL A 194 -11.31 -17.14 0.51
CA VAL A 194 -10.37 -16.01 0.51
C VAL A 194 -9.07 -16.50 1.14
N VAL A 195 -8.00 -16.51 0.36
CA VAL A 195 -6.67 -16.91 0.81
C VAL A 195 -5.82 -15.67 1.02
N GLY A 196 -5.27 -15.51 2.22
CA GLY A 196 -4.32 -14.45 2.55
C GLY A 196 -2.88 -14.97 2.46
N LEU A 197 -2.06 -14.34 1.62
CA LEU A 197 -0.62 -14.58 1.58
C LEU A 197 0.09 -13.51 2.41
N ALA A 198 0.72 -13.91 3.51
CA ALA A 198 1.44 -13.02 4.42
C ALA A 198 2.92 -13.43 4.52
N GLY A 199 3.79 -12.45 4.74
CA GLY A 199 5.24 -12.64 4.80
C GLY A 199 5.96 -11.29 4.90
N LEU A 200 7.20 -11.30 5.37
CA LEU A 200 8.04 -10.10 5.49
C LEU A 200 8.29 -9.45 4.12
N LEU A 201 8.76 -8.20 4.11
CA LEU A 201 9.21 -7.57 2.86
C LEU A 201 10.29 -8.44 2.19
N GLY A 202 10.18 -8.64 0.87
CA GLY A 202 11.10 -9.50 0.12
C GLY A 202 10.83 -11.01 0.26
N SER A 203 9.77 -11.43 0.95
CA SER A 203 9.38 -12.85 1.03
C SER A 203 8.81 -13.44 -0.27
N GLY A 204 8.68 -12.64 -1.33
CA GLY A 204 8.16 -13.09 -2.62
C GLY A 204 6.65 -12.96 -2.80
N ARG A 205 5.94 -12.14 -2.00
CA ARG A 205 4.47 -11.99 -2.07
C ARG A 205 4.00 -11.45 -3.42
N THR A 206 4.52 -10.27 -3.79
CA THR A 206 4.27 -9.62 -5.07
C THR A 206 4.69 -10.53 -6.22
N GLU A 207 5.87 -11.14 -6.12
CA GLU A 207 6.41 -12.05 -7.12
C GLU A 207 5.54 -13.30 -7.31
N THR A 208 5.00 -13.85 -6.22
CA THR A 208 4.04 -14.97 -6.25
C THR A 208 2.78 -14.55 -7.00
N ALA A 209 2.22 -13.39 -6.67
CA ALA A 209 1.03 -12.85 -7.32
C ALA A 209 1.26 -12.60 -8.82
N GLU A 210 2.42 -12.05 -9.19
CA GLU A 210 2.86 -11.85 -10.58
C GLU A 210 3.05 -13.15 -11.34
N VAL A 211 3.62 -14.19 -10.70
CA VAL A 211 3.81 -15.51 -11.31
C VAL A 211 2.48 -16.23 -11.52
N LEU A 212 1.56 -16.15 -10.55
CA LEU A 212 0.21 -16.70 -10.67
C LEU A 212 -0.54 -16.06 -11.86
N PHE A 213 -0.44 -14.74 -12.05
CA PHE A 213 -1.10 -14.03 -13.14
C PHE A 213 -0.33 -14.05 -14.48
N GLY A 214 0.89 -14.59 -14.50
CA GLY A 214 1.72 -14.67 -15.69
C GLY A 214 2.34 -13.35 -16.13
N ILE A 215 2.41 -12.35 -15.24
CA ILE A 215 3.27 -11.16 -15.43
C ILE A 215 4.72 -11.64 -15.50
N ARG A 216 5.10 -12.50 -14.55
CA ARG A 216 6.31 -13.32 -14.65
C ARG A 216 5.91 -14.73 -15.06
N ARG A 217 6.44 -15.19 -16.19
CA ARG A 217 6.25 -16.58 -16.63
C ARG A 217 6.87 -17.57 -15.62
N ALA A 218 6.09 -18.56 -15.18
CA ALA A 218 6.60 -19.70 -14.42
C ALA A 218 7.48 -20.61 -15.29
N ASP A 219 8.49 -21.24 -14.68
CA ASP A 219 9.37 -22.21 -15.32
C ASP A 219 9.23 -23.63 -14.76
N ARG A 220 8.44 -23.79 -13.69
CA ARG A 220 8.16 -25.05 -13.00
C ARG A 220 6.69 -25.19 -12.64
N GLY A 221 6.30 -26.45 -12.42
CA GLY A 221 4.99 -26.83 -11.93
C GLY A 221 3.87 -26.79 -12.96
N THR A 222 2.67 -27.05 -12.46
CA THR A 222 1.44 -27.16 -13.25
C THR A 222 0.36 -26.27 -12.66
N ALA A 223 -0.30 -25.48 -13.52
CA ALA A 223 -1.50 -24.74 -13.15
C ALA A 223 -2.74 -25.43 -13.73
N LYS A 224 -3.73 -25.73 -12.91
CA LYS A 224 -5.07 -26.17 -13.36
C LYS A 224 -6.06 -25.06 -13.09
N ILE A 225 -6.76 -24.61 -14.13
CA ILE A 225 -7.81 -23.60 -14.04
C ILE A 225 -9.10 -24.25 -14.53
N LYS A 226 -10.16 -24.23 -13.72
CA LYS A 226 -11.43 -24.95 -13.99
C LYS A 226 -11.21 -26.43 -14.27
N GLY A 227 -10.33 -27.07 -13.49
CA GLY A 227 -9.99 -28.49 -13.61
C GLY A 227 -9.17 -28.87 -14.86
N LYS A 228 -8.78 -27.92 -15.71
CA LYS A 228 -7.97 -28.17 -16.90
C LYS A 228 -6.56 -27.63 -16.70
N VAL A 229 -5.54 -28.41 -17.06
CA VAL A 229 -4.16 -27.93 -17.11
C VAL A 229 -4.07 -26.78 -18.10
N GLN A 230 -3.52 -25.65 -17.67
CA GLN A 230 -3.35 -24.44 -18.46
C GLN A 230 -1.92 -23.94 -18.36
N ARG A 231 -1.42 -23.39 -19.46
CA ARG A 231 -0.16 -22.66 -19.47
C ARG A 231 -0.43 -21.16 -19.44
N ILE A 232 -0.07 -20.51 -18.33
CA ILE A 232 -0.26 -19.07 -18.15
C ILE A 232 1.03 -18.36 -18.59
N THR A 233 1.06 -17.89 -19.85
CA THR A 233 2.28 -17.33 -20.47
C THR A 233 2.38 -15.81 -20.39
N ASN A 234 1.25 -15.13 -20.21
CA ASN A 234 1.16 -13.68 -20.13
C ASN A 234 -0.18 -13.26 -19.46
N PRO A 235 -0.31 -11.99 -19.03
CA PRO A 235 -1.52 -11.48 -18.39
C PRO A 235 -2.80 -11.59 -19.25
N ALA A 236 -2.68 -11.44 -20.57
CA ALA A 236 -3.83 -11.56 -21.47
C ALA A 236 -4.42 -12.98 -21.46
N LYS A 237 -3.55 -14.01 -21.42
CA LYS A 237 -3.97 -15.41 -21.30
C LYS A 237 -4.60 -15.68 -19.93
N ALA A 238 -4.02 -15.18 -18.83
CA ALA A 238 -4.61 -15.30 -17.51
C ALA A 238 -6.02 -14.69 -17.46
N SER A 239 -6.16 -13.49 -18.01
CA SER A 239 -7.45 -12.78 -18.12
C SER A 239 -8.49 -13.59 -18.90
N GLN A 240 -8.13 -14.17 -20.05
CA GLN A 240 -9.03 -15.06 -20.83
C GLN A 240 -9.45 -16.32 -20.07
N LEU A 241 -8.61 -16.82 -19.15
CA LEU A 241 -8.94 -17.97 -18.31
C LEU A 241 -9.94 -17.60 -17.19
N GLY A 242 -10.22 -16.30 -17.01
CA GLY A 242 -11.11 -15.76 -15.99
C GLY A 242 -10.37 -15.32 -14.73
N MET A 243 -9.10 -14.95 -14.84
CA MET A 243 -8.32 -14.41 -13.74
C MET A 243 -8.32 -12.87 -13.78
N GLY A 244 -8.29 -12.22 -12.63
CA GLY A 244 -8.06 -10.77 -12.50
C GLY A 244 -6.90 -10.49 -11.55
N PHE A 245 -6.23 -9.35 -11.71
CA PHE A 245 -5.06 -9.00 -10.91
C PHE A 245 -4.98 -7.51 -10.61
N CYS A 246 -5.09 -7.13 -9.34
CA CYS A 246 -4.86 -5.76 -8.90
C CYS A 246 -3.43 -5.63 -8.36
N PRO A 247 -2.52 -4.87 -9.01
CA PRO A 247 -1.15 -4.66 -8.52
C PRO A 247 -1.09 -3.79 -7.27
N GLU A 248 0.06 -3.86 -6.57
CA GLU A 248 0.44 -3.03 -5.43
C GLU A 248 0.59 -1.55 -5.81
N ASP A 249 1.40 -1.21 -6.82
CA ASP A 249 1.59 0.19 -7.23
C ASP A 249 0.53 0.64 -8.23
N ARG A 250 -0.47 1.34 -7.69
CA ARG A 250 -1.56 1.91 -8.48
C ARG A 250 -1.10 2.94 -9.51
N LYS A 251 -0.05 3.72 -9.25
CA LYS A 251 0.31 4.91 -10.06
C LYS A 251 1.19 4.57 -11.26
N THR A 252 2.08 3.61 -11.10
CA THR A 252 3.00 3.18 -12.15
C THR A 252 2.44 1.99 -12.93
N ASP A 253 1.84 1.02 -12.25
CA ASP A 253 1.45 -0.27 -12.85
C ASP A 253 -0.08 -0.46 -12.95
N GLY A 254 -0.86 0.34 -12.21
CA GLY A 254 -2.30 0.18 -12.09
C GLY A 254 -3.13 1.04 -13.05
N ILE A 255 -3.00 2.37 -13.04
CA ILE A 255 -3.88 3.30 -13.76
C ILE A 255 -3.18 3.97 -14.94
N ILE A 256 -3.94 4.29 -15.98
CA ILE A 256 -3.49 5.23 -17.01
C ILE A 256 -3.98 6.61 -16.56
N GLY A 257 -3.09 7.38 -15.92
CA GLY A 257 -3.44 8.62 -15.20
C GLY A 257 -4.19 9.64 -16.05
N ALA A 258 -3.68 9.91 -17.25
CA ALA A 258 -4.28 10.84 -18.22
C ALA A 258 -5.58 10.33 -18.86
N ALA A 259 -5.87 9.03 -18.77
CA ALA A 259 -7.10 8.46 -19.32
C ALA A 259 -8.27 8.64 -18.35
N SER A 260 -9.47 8.64 -18.91
CA SER A 260 -10.70 8.80 -18.13
C SER A 260 -10.98 7.62 -17.19
N VAL A 261 -11.84 7.84 -16.19
CA VAL A 261 -12.41 6.76 -15.36
C VAL A 261 -13.03 5.67 -16.24
N ARG A 262 -13.83 6.04 -17.25
CA ARG A 262 -14.44 5.11 -18.20
C ARG A 262 -13.39 4.24 -18.88
N GLU A 263 -12.36 4.86 -19.47
CA GLU A 263 -11.31 4.13 -20.19
C GLU A 263 -10.56 3.17 -19.28
N ASN A 264 -10.22 3.63 -18.08
CA ASN A 264 -9.58 2.78 -17.08
C ASN A 264 -10.45 1.59 -16.69
N ILE A 265 -11.77 1.75 -16.51
CA ILE A 265 -12.67 0.64 -16.18
C ILE A 265 -12.78 -0.36 -17.35
N ILE A 266 -12.90 0.13 -18.58
CA ILE A 266 -13.17 -0.73 -19.74
C ILE A 266 -11.94 -1.46 -20.25
N LEU A 267 -10.73 -0.98 -19.92
CA LEU A 267 -9.48 -1.44 -20.50
C LEU A 267 -9.31 -2.96 -20.49
N ALA A 268 -9.52 -3.63 -19.35
CA ALA A 268 -9.34 -5.08 -19.25
C ALA A 268 -10.39 -5.85 -20.06
N LEU A 269 -11.65 -5.38 -20.08
CA LEU A 269 -12.71 -5.98 -20.90
C LEU A 269 -12.41 -5.82 -22.39
N GLN A 270 -11.90 -4.65 -22.81
CA GLN A 270 -11.50 -4.42 -24.19
C GLN A 270 -10.32 -5.32 -24.59
N ALA A 271 -9.34 -5.49 -23.71
CA ALA A 271 -8.21 -6.38 -23.93
C ALA A 271 -8.63 -7.85 -24.11
N GLN A 272 -9.62 -8.33 -23.33
CA GLN A 272 -10.18 -9.68 -23.49
C GLN A 272 -10.89 -9.88 -24.84
N ARG A 273 -11.62 -8.86 -25.32
CA ARG A 273 -12.29 -8.91 -26.65
C ARG A 273 -11.30 -8.78 -27.81
N GLY A 274 -10.14 -8.20 -27.55
CA GLY A 274 -9.13 -7.88 -28.54
C GLY A 274 -9.42 -6.57 -29.30
N TRP A 275 -8.39 -6.05 -29.95
CA TRP A 275 -8.38 -4.79 -30.69
C TRP A 275 -9.38 -4.75 -31.86
N LEU A 276 -9.66 -5.91 -32.46
CA LEU A 276 -10.55 -6.07 -33.61
C LEU A 276 -12.05 -5.99 -33.26
N ARG A 277 -12.40 -5.98 -31.97
CA ARG A 277 -13.79 -5.96 -31.49
C ARG A 277 -13.99 -4.84 -30.46
N PRO A 278 -13.98 -3.56 -30.89
CA PRO A 278 -14.13 -2.42 -29.99
C PRO A 278 -15.52 -2.39 -29.35
N ILE A 279 -15.56 -2.06 -28.06
CA ILE A 279 -16.80 -1.83 -27.32
C ILE A 279 -17.34 -0.45 -27.69
N LYS A 280 -18.63 -0.37 -28.05
CA LYS A 280 -19.25 0.92 -28.44
C LYS A 280 -19.22 1.90 -27.27
N LYS A 281 -18.95 3.19 -27.52
CA LYS A 281 -18.87 4.21 -26.46
C LYS A 281 -20.09 4.24 -25.52
N ARG A 282 -21.30 4.04 -26.05
CA ARG A 282 -22.53 3.95 -25.25
C ARG A 282 -22.52 2.77 -24.26
N GLU A 283 -22.02 1.62 -24.69
CA GLU A 283 -21.87 0.42 -23.85
C GLU A 283 -20.79 0.63 -22.79
N GLN A 284 -19.66 1.25 -23.17
CA GLN A 284 -18.60 1.64 -22.25
C GLN A 284 -19.13 2.55 -21.13
N GLN A 285 -19.91 3.57 -21.50
CA GLN A 285 -20.51 4.53 -20.58
C GLN A 285 -21.46 3.84 -19.60
N ALA A 286 -22.38 3.01 -20.09
CA ALA A 286 -23.32 2.28 -19.24
C ALA A 286 -22.63 1.37 -18.22
N ILE A 287 -21.55 0.70 -18.64
CA ILE A 287 -20.74 -0.14 -17.75
C ILE A 287 -20.02 0.72 -16.70
N ALA A 288 -19.38 1.81 -17.12
CA ALA A 288 -18.65 2.70 -16.23
C ALA A 288 -19.58 3.29 -15.16
N ASP A 289 -20.75 3.82 -15.56
CA ASP A 289 -21.73 4.40 -14.65
C ASP A 289 -22.25 3.38 -13.63
N ARG A 290 -22.45 2.13 -14.06
CA ARG A 290 -22.84 1.03 -13.17
C ARG A 290 -21.80 0.82 -12.07
N PHE A 291 -20.52 0.74 -12.43
CA PHE A 291 -19.43 0.50 -11.47
C PHE A 291 -19.10 1.72 -10.61
N ILE A 292 -19.22 2.93 -11.16
CA ILE A 292 -19.10 4.19 -10.40
C ILE A 292 -20.14 4.19 -9.27
N LYS A 293 -21.39 3.84 -9.60
CA LYS A 293 -22.48 3.75 -8.61
C LYS A 293 -22.28 2.61 -7.62
N SER A 294 -21.99 1.40 -8.09
CA SER A 294 -21.91 0.22 -7.22
C SER A 294 -20.73 0.24 -6.25
N LEU A 295 -19.58 0.79 -6.65
CA LEU A 295 -18.40 0.92 -5.79
C LEU A 295 -18.33 2.27 -5.06
N GLY A 296 -19.26 3.18 -5.34
CA GLY A 296 -19.26 4.53 -4.78
C GLY A 296 -17.99 5.30 -5.10
N ILE A 297 -17.60 5.33 -6.38
CA ILE A 297 -16.46 6.09 -6.87
C ILE A 297 -16.86 7.55 -6.89
N ARG A 298 -16.19 8.39 -6.08
CA ARG A 298 -16.42 9.83 -6.05
C ARG A 298 -15.72 10.47 -7.24
N THR A 299 -16.47 10.74 -8.29
CA THR A 299 -16.02 11.45 -9.49
C THR A 299 -17.17 12.35 -10.00
N PRO A 300 -16.90 13.54 -10.57
CA PRO A 300 -17.94 14.36 -11.21
C PRO A 300 -18.63 13.63 -12.38
N HIS A 301 -17.87 12.86 -13.16
CA HIS A 301 -18.36 12.09 -14.31
C HIS A 301 -17.34 11.03 -14.76
N ALA A 302 -17.77 10.09 -15.60
CA ALA A 302 -16.92 9.01 -16.10
C ALA A 302 -15.77 9.46 -17.01
N GLU A 303 -15.84 10.66 -17.60
CA GLU A 303 -14.79 11.22 -18.47
C GLU A 303 -13.69 11.96 -17.69
N GLN A 304 -13.76 12.00 -16.36
CA GLN A 304 -12.74 12.66 -15.53
C GLN A 304 -11.42 11.87 -15.63
N PRO A 305 -10.26 12.53 -15.86
CA PRO A 305 -8.97 11.88 -15.75
C PRO A 305 -8.76 11.25 -14.37
N VAL A 306 -8.30 9.98 -14.34
CA VAL A 306 -8.20 9.22 -13.08
C VAL A 306 -7.16 9.78 -12.14
N GLU A 307 -6.10 10.41 -12.66
CA GLU A 307 -5.05 11.05 -11.85
C GLU A 307 -5.57 12.15 -10.92
N LEU A 308 -6.70 12.79 -11.27
CA LEU A 308 -7.33 13.85 -10.49
C LEU A 308 -8.20 13.32 -9.32
N LEU A 309 -8.40 12.01 -9.23
CA LEU A 309 -9.13 11.38 -8.13
C LEU A 309 -8.22 11.12 -6.93
N SER A 310 -8.80 11.05 -5.73
CA SER A 310 -8.06 10.60 -4.54
C SER A 310 -7.62 9.14 -4.67
N GLY A 311 -6.53 8.75 -3.99
CA GLY A 311 -5.94 7.40 -4.09
C GLY A 311 -6.93 6.26 -3.86
N GLY A 312 -7.82 6.38 -2.86
CA GLY A 312 -8.87 5.39 -2.61
C GLY A 312 -9.90 5.28 -3.75
N ASN A 313 -10.21 6.38 -4.45
CA ASN A 313 -11.08 6.33 -5.64
C ASN A 313 -10.34 5.75 -6.85
N GLN A 314 -9.05 6.08 -7.03
CA GLN A 314 -8.21 5.44 -8.05
C GLN A 314 -8.19 3.92 -7.89
N GLN A 315 -8.11 3.44 -6.64
CA GLN A 315 -8.12 2.01 -6.35
C GLN A 315 -9.48 1.36 -6.63
N LYS A 316 -10.60 2.04 -6.33
CA LYS A 316 -11.93 1.55 -6.72
C LYS A 316 -12.09 1.45 -8.24
N VAL A 317 -11.51 2.40 -8.99
CA VAL A 317 -11.46 2.36 -10.46
C VAL A 317 -10.63 1.17 -10.97
N LEU A 318 -9.49 0.90 -10.34
CA LEU A 318 -8.66 -0.26 -10.68
C LEU A 318 -9.36 -1.57 -10.37
N LEU A 319 -10.06 -1.65 -9.24
CA LEU A 319 -10.86 -2.82 -8.87
C LEU A 319 -12.01 -3.05 -9.87
N SER A 320 -12.75 -2.00 -10.26
CA SER A 320 -13.83 -2.14 -11.26
C SER A 320 -13.32 -2.59 -12.62
N ARG A 321 -12.11 -2.20 -13.03
CA ARG A 321 -11.47 -2.70 -14.26
C ARG A 321 -11.39 -4.22 -14.28
N TRP A 322 -11.06 -4.84 -13.15
CA TRP A 322 -10.99 -6.29 -13.09
C TRP A 322 -12.37 -6.91 -12.90
N LEU A 323 -13.21 -6.34 -12.05
CA LEU A 323 -14.57 -6.87 -11.80
C LEU A 323 -15.46 -6.85 -13.05
N VAL A 324 -15.31 -5.89 -13.97
CA VAL A 324 -16.08 -5.87 -15.21
C VAL A 324 -15.85 -7.11 -16.07
N THR A 325 -14.67 -7.73 -15.96
CA THR A 325 -14.33 -8.98 -16.67
C THR A 325 -14.99 -10.22 -16.08
N LYS A 326 -15.71 -10.08 -14.95
CA LYS A 326 -16.32 -11.18 -14.17
C LYS A 326 -15.30 -12.29 -13.87
N PRO A 327 -14.18 -11.98 -13.19
CA PRO A 327 -13.15 -12.94 -12.90
C PRO A 327 -13.69 -14.01 -11.94
N GLN A 328 -13.25 -15.24 -12.13
CA GLN A 328 -13.51 -16.36 -11.23
C GLN A 328 -12.42 -16.51 -10.16
N PHE A 329 -11.22 -16.01 -10.45
CA PHE A 329 -10.13 -15.92 -9.50
C PHE A 329 -9.55 -14.51 -9.57
N LEU A 330 -9.63 -13.79 -8.45
CA LEU A 330 -9.15 -12.41 -8.35
C LEU A 330 -7.98 -12.36 -7.38
N ILE A 331 -6.82 -11.97 -7.90
CA ILE A 331 -5.61 -11.74 -7.12
C ILE A 331 -5.58 -10.25 -6.77
N LEU A 332 -5.39 -9.96 -5.49
CA LEU A 332 -5.31 -8.61 -4.96
C LEU A 332 -3.98 -8.47 -4.24
N ASP A 333 -3.05 -7.73 -4.85
CA ASP A 333 -1.76 -7.44 -4.25
C ASP A 333 -1.83 -6.16 -3.43
N GLU A 334 -1.48 -6.26 -2.15
CA GLU A 334 -1.64 -5.24 -1.10
C GLU A 334 -2.89 -4.32 -1.25
N PRO A 335 -4.11 -4.88 -1.35
CA PRO A 335 -5.31 -4.11 -1.67
C PRO A 335 -5.75 -3.15 -0.56
N THR A 336 -5.06 -3.11 0.57
CA THR A 336 -5.35 -2.19 1.68
C THR A 336 -4.44 -0.96 1.67
N ARG A 337 -3.43 -0.90 0.79
CA ARG A 337 -2.44 0.18 0.80
C ARG A 337 -3.06 1.51 0.37
N GLY A 338 -3.16 2.45 1.32
CA GLY A 338 -3.78 3.76 1.11
C GLY A 338 -5.31 3.75 1.10
N ILE A 339 -5.94 2.68 1.59
CA ILE A 339 -7.34 2.68 2.00
C ILE A 339 -7.39 2.73 3.52
N ASP A 340 -7.95 3.81 4.04
CA ASP A 340 -8.23 3.96 5.46
C ASP A 340 -9.18 2.84 5.92
N VAL A 341 -8.87 2.22 7.06
CA VAL A 341 -9.53 1.02 7.58
C VAL A 341 -11.04 1.26 7.75
N GLY A 342 -11.46 2.52 7.94
CA GLY A 342 -12.85 2.96 8.09
C GLY A 342 -13.57 3.42 6.82
N ALA A 343 -13.06 3.20 5.60
CA ALA A 343 -13.78 3.56 4.39
C ALA A 343 -15.13 2.81 4.31
N PRO A 344 -16.29 3.50 4.24
CA PRO A 344 -17.59 2.86 4.38
C PRO A 344 -17.81 1.82 3.28
N ARG A 345 -17.85 0.53 3.67
CA ARG A 345 -18.42 -0.54 2.86
C ARG A 345 -19.93 -0.36 2.85
N ARG A 346 -20.47 0.07 1.71
CA ARG A 346 -21.88 -0.22 1.40
C ARG A 346 -21.92 -1.63 0.83
N ASP A 347 -22.49 -2.54 1.60
CA ASP A 347 -22.79 -3.89 1.13
C ASP A 347 -23.75 -3.79 -0.07
N TYR A 348 -23.28 -4.21 -1.25
CA TYR A 348 -24.15 -4.52 -2.37
C TYR A 348 -24.09 -6.04 -2.57
N PRO A 349 -25.25 -6.72 -2.63
CA PRO A 349 -25.27 -8.13 -3.02
C PRO A 349 -24.78 -8.22 -4.46
N PHE A 350 -23.62 -8.87 -4.65
CA PHE A 350 -23.16 -9.31 -5.95
C PHE A 350 -23.99 -10.55 -6.34
N ASN A 351 -25.06 -10.33 -7.11
CA ASN A 351 -25.75 -11.39 -7.85
C ASN A 351 -25.13 -11.57 -9.24
#